data_AF-A0A940Z7X3-F1
#
_entry.id   AF-A0A940Z7X3-F1
#
_cell.length_a   1.000
_cell.length_b   1.000
_cell.length_c   1.000
_cell.angle_alpha   90.00
_cell.angle_beta   90.00
_cell.angle_gamma   90.00
#
_symmetry.space_group_name_H-M   'P 1'
#
loop_
_entity.id
_entity.type
_entity.pdbx_description
1 polymer ?
#
loop_
_entity_poly.entity_id
_entity_poly.type
_entity_poly.pdbx_seq_one_letter_code
_entity_poly.pdbx_strand_id
1 'polypeptide(L)' 'MNPLELLWDQLLSRQPELVRKAYSELALPEQQAVRLHLERMLNEPGWHPEQRLSARVAIQALTDSEDA' A
#
# COMPACT_ATOMS: atom_id res chain seq x y z
N MET A 1 -15.81 7.19 11.06
CA MET A 1 -14.91 6.60 10.06
C MET A 1 -14.07 5.55 10.76
N ASN A 2 -13.92 4.36 10.17
CA ASN A 2 -13.10 3.30 10.74
C ASN A 2 -11.60 3.59 10.47
N PRO A 3 -10.70 3.61 11.48
CA PRO A 3 -9.28 3.86 11.27
C PRO A 3 -8.64 2.93 10.22
N LEU A 4 -9.10 1.68 10.14
CA LEU A 4 -8.61 0.71 9.17
C LEU A 4 -9.01 1.06 7.73
N GLU A 5 -10.23 1.56 7.52
CA GLU A 5 -10.69 2.00 6.20
C GLU A 5 -9.87 3.21 5.74
N LEU A 6 -9.61 4.17 6.64
CA LEU A 6 -8.79 5.34 6.33
C LEU A 6 -7.35 4.94 5.95
N LEU A 7 -6.78 3.95 6.65
CA LEU A 7 -5.46 3.41 6.31
C LEU A 7 -5.45 2.86 4.88
N TRP A 8 -6.43 2.03 4.52
CA TRP A 8 -6.50 1.45 3.17
C TRP A 8 -6.79 2.48 2.09
N ASP A 9 -7.62 3.49 2.38
CA ASP A 9 -7.87 4.61 1.48
C ASP A 9 -6.57 5.36 1.15
N GLN A 10 -5.72 5.60 2.16
CA GLN A 10 -4.42 6.26 1.96
C GLN A 10 -3.43 5.37 1.21
N LEU A 11 -3.32 4.09 1.59
CA LEU A 11 -2.42 3.13 0.95
C LEU A 11 -2.79 2.85 -0.52
N LEU A 12 -4.08 2.91 -0.88
CA LEU A 12 -4.56 2.64 -2.23
C LEU A 12 -4.90 3.92 -3.03
N SER A 13 -4.60 5.09 -2.47
CA SER A 13 -4.90 6.42 -3.03
C SER A 13 -4.19 6.75 -4.34
N ARG A 14 -3.16 5.98 -4.72
CA ARG A 14 -2.21 6.27 -5.81
C ARG A 14 -1.45 7.58 -5.63
N GLN A 15 -1.39 8.12 -4.42
CA GLN A 15 -0.62 9.31 -4.09
C GLN A 15 0.61 8.89 -3.28
N PRO A 16 1.82 8.88 -3.88
CA PRO A 16 3.02 8.34 -3.22
C PRO A 16 3.33 8.97 -1.85
N GLU A 17 3.01 10.25 -1.66
CA GLU A 17 3.19 10.93 -0.37
C GLU A 17 2.25 10.39 0.72
N LEU A 18 0.97 10.16 0.39
CA LEU A 18 0.00 9.59 1.32
C LEU A 18 0.31 8.13 1.63
N VAL A 19 0.73 7.35 0.63
CA VAL A 19 1.15 5.95 0.82
C VAL A 19 2.31 5.87 1.80
N ARG A 20 3.37 6.66 1.57
CA ARG A 20 4.57 6.65 2.42
C ARG A 20 4.26 7.09 3.84
N LYS A 21 3.47 8.15 3.99
CA LYS A 21 3.03 8.63 5.30
C LYS A 21 2.26 7.54 6.05
N ALA A 22 1.20 7.00 5.45
CA ALA A 22 0.36 5.97 6.07
C ALA A 22 1.17 4.73 6.46
N TYR A 23 2.08 4.29 5.60
CA TYR A 23 2.94 3.14 5.86
C TYR A 23 3.96 3.41 6.98
N SER A 24 4.54 4.61 7.04
CA SER A 24 5.52 4.98 8.06
C SER A 24 4.94 5.07 9.48
N GLU A 25 3.63 5.28 9.60
CA GLU A 25 2.91 5.33 10.89
C GLU A 25 2.65 3.93 11.47
N LEU A 26 2.81 2.87 10.68
CA LEU A 26 2.63 1.48 11.09
C LEU A 26 3.85 0.93 11.83
N ALA A 27 3.62 0.01 12.77
CA ALA A 27 4.71 -0.77 13.36
C ALA A 27 5.34 -1.72 12.32
N LEU A 28 6.59 -2.11 12.54
CA LEU A 28 7.34 -3.02 11.67
C LEU A 28 6.57 -4.30 11.26
N PRO A 29 5.89 -5.02 12.18
CA PRO A 29 5.08 -6.19 11.82
C PRO A 29 3.89 -5.85 10.90
N GLU A 30 3.29 -4.68 11.09
CA GLU A 30 2.14 -4.21 10.31
C GLU A 30 2.58 -3.75 8.92
N GLN A 31 3.73 -3.08 8.81
CA GLN A 31 4.37 -2.73 7.55
C GLN A 31 4.62 -3.97 6.69
N GLN A 32 5.19 -5.03 7.28
CA GLN A 32 5.40 -6.31 6.59
C GLN A 32 4.08 -6.93 6.12
N ALA A 33 3.03 -6.90 6.96
CA ALA A 33 1.71 -7.43 6.63
C ALA A 33 1.06 -6.64 5.47
N VAL A 34 1.18 -5.30 5.48
CA VAL A 34 0.68 -4.43 4.40
C VAL A 34 1.44 -4.68 3.10
N ARG A 35 2.78 -4.75 3.13
CA ARG A 35 3.58 -5.01 1.93
C ARG A 35 3.21 -6.36 1.30
N LEU A 36 3.10 -7.41 2.12
CA LEU A 36 2.64 -8.73 1.65
C LEU A 36 1.23 -8.66 1.06
N HIS A 37 0.31 -7.91 1.67
CA HIS A 37 -1.04 -7.75 1.13
C HIS A 37 -1.05 -7.05 -0.23
N LEU A 38 -0.27 -5.98 -0.40
CA LEU A 38 -0.13 -5.28 -1.68
C LEU A 38 0.45 -6.21 -2.76
N GLU A 39 1.43 -7.05 -2.42
CA GLU A 39 2.00 -8.04 -3.33
C GLU A 39 0.96 -9.10 -3.75
N ARG A 40 0.10 -9.54 -2.83
CA ARG A 40 -1.03 -10.43 -3.16
C ARG A 40 -2.02 -9.76 -4.10
N MET A 41 -2.36 -8.50 -3.86
CA MET A 41 -3.23 -7.73 -4.75
C MET A 41 -2.71 -7.68 -6.19
N LEU A 42 -1.39 -7.61 -6.37
CA LEU A 42 -0.77 -7.61 -7.70
C LEU A 42 -0.81 -8.96 -8.41
N ASN A 43 -0.51 -10.03 -7.67
CA ASN A 43 -0.16 -11.32 -8.27
C ASN A 43 -1.32 -12.33 -8.24
N GLU A 44 -2.21 -12.26 -7.25
CA GLU A 44 -3.29 -13.22 -7.10
C GLU A 44 -4.46 -12.89 -8.06
N PRO A 45 -5.19 -13.89 -8.58
CA PRO A 45 -6.42 -13.67 -9.32
C PRO A 45 -7.53 -13.08 -8.41
N GLY A 46 -8.59 -12.55 -9.01
CA GLY A 46 -9.76 -12.05 -8.26
C GLY A 46 -9.74 -10.56 -7.93
N TRP A 47 -8.58 -9.89 -8.00
CA TRP A 47 -8.47 -8.43 -7.86
C TRP A 47 -8.84 -7.69 -9.14
N HIS A 48 -9.64 -6.64 -9.00
CA HIS A 48 -10.00 -5.76 -10.12
C HIS A 48 -8.77 -5.02 -10.67
N PRO A 49 -8.74 -4.66 -11.97
CA PRO A 49 -7.62 -3.94 -12.57
C PRO A 49 -7.23 -2.66 -11.83
N GLU A 50 -8.23 -1.90 -11.35
CA GLU A 50 -8.00 -0.67 -10.58
C GLU A 50 -7.32 -0.94 -9.23
N GLN A 51 -7.66 -2.06 -8.56
CA GLN A 51 -7.03 -2.45 -7.30
C GLN A 51 -5.57 -2.86 -7.51
N ARG A 52 -5.29 -3.61 -8.59
CA ARG A 52 -3.91 -3.94 -8.99
C ARG A 52 -3.10 -2.69 -9.30
N LEU A 53 -3.70 -1.73 -10.01
CA LEU A 53 -3.05 -0.46 -10.30
C LEU A 53 -2.70 0.31 -9.01
N SER A 54 -3.64 0.41 -8.07
CA SER A 54 -3.38 1.03 -6.77
C SER A 54 -2.27 0.31 -5.99
N ALA A 55 -2.29 -1.02 -5.93
CA ALA A 55 -1.26 -1.79 -5.25
C ALA A 55 0.13 -1.62 -5.87
N ARG A 56 0.21 -1.49 -7.20
CA ARG A 56 1.47 -1.26 -7.92
C ARG A 56 2.07 0.10 -7.57
N VAL A 57 1.25 1.15 -7.61
CA VAL A 57 1.70 2.51 -7.24
C VAL A 57 2.12 2.54 -5.77
N ALA A 58 1.40 1.83 -4.89
CA ALA A 58 1.75 1.73 -3.49
C ALA A 58 3.13 1.07 -3.32
N ILE A 59 3.36 -0.11 -3.92
CA ILE A 59 4.67 -0.79 -3.86
C ILE A 59 5.80 0.07 -4.43
N GLN A 60 5.58 0.74 -5.56
CA GLN A 60 6.57 1.67 -6.13
C GLN A 60 6.93 2.78 -5.15
N ALA A 61 5.94 3.43 -4.54
CA ALA A 61 6.17 4.49 -3.56
C ALA A 61 6.98 4.01 -2.32
N LEU A 62 6.80 2.74 -1.93
CA LEU A 62 7.52 2.14 -0.81
C LEU A 62 8.97 1.75 -1.18
N THR A 63 9.19 1.25 -2.39
CA THR A 63 10.53 0.85 -2.86
C THR A 63 11.40 2.06 -3.24
N ASP A 64 10.84 3.09 -3.87
CA ASP A 64 11.57 4.30 -4.28
C ASP A 64 12.08 5.13 -3.08
N SER A 65 11.64 4.80 -1.86
CA SER A 65 12.13 5.42 -0.62
C SER A 65 13.30 4.68 0.03
N GLU A 66 13.66 3.49 -0.46
CA GLU A 66 14.81 2.71 0.04
C GLU A 66 16.13 3.09 -0.65
N ASP A 67 16.11 3.94 -1.69
CA ASP A 67 17.27 4.32 -2.54
C ASP A 67 17.71 5.82 -2.44
N ALA A 68 17.37 6.54 -1.36
CA ALA A 68 17.77 7.95 -1.15
C ALA A 68 18.69 8.17 0.05
#